data_AF-A0A382IDK2-F1
#
_entry.id   AF-A0A382IDK2-F1
#
_cell.length_a   1.000
_cell.length_b   1.000
_cell.length_c   1.000
_cell.angle_alpha   90.00
_cell.angle_beta   90.00
_cell.angle_gamma   90.00
#
_symmetry.space_group_name_H-M   'P 1'
#
loop_
_entity.id
_entity.type
_entity.pdbx_description
1 polymer ?
#
loop_
_entity_poly.entity_id
_entity_poly.type
_entity_poly.pdbx_seq_one_letter_code
_entity_poly.pdbx_strand_id
1 'polypeptide(L)'
;MRVNNVKAKWKKGEPAFGAWLAIPSSFSAEIMANQGFDYICIDMQHGMIDYQTAVTMLQAISTTDATPFVRVPWNEPGIIMKMLDAGAMGVV
;
A
#
# COMPACT_ATOMS: atom_id res chain seq x y z
N MET A 1 -13.01 1.33 12.07
CA MET A 1 -12.05 1.79 11.04
C MET A 1 -10.65 1.35 11.44
N ARG A 2 -9.84 0.82 10.51
CA ARG A 2 -8.46 0.41 10.77
C ARG A 2 -7.57 1.64 11.03
N VAL A 3 -6.62 1.52 11.95
CA VAL A 3 -5.69 2.60 12.28
C VAL A 3 -4.62 2.72 11.18
N ASN A 4 -4.31 3.95 10.76
CA ASN A 4 -3.18 4.22 9.87
C ASN A 4 -1.91 4.40 10.73
N ASN A 5 -1.12 3.33 10.85
CA ASN A 5 0.07 3.30 11.71
C ASN A 5 1.14 4.30 11.25
N VAL A 6 1.27 4.53 9.93
CA VAL A 6 2.19 5.53 9.38
C VAL A 6 1.81 6.95 9.81
N LYS A 7 0.53 7.33 9.67
CA LYS A 7 0.04 8.64 10.14
C LYS A 7 0.23 8.80 11.65
N ALA A 8 0.06 7.73 12.44
CA ALA A 8 0.29 7.76 13.89
C ALA A 8 1.76 8.01 14.24
N LYS A 9 2.70 7.35 13.56
CA LYS A 9 4.15 7.58 13.71
C LYS A 9 4.56 8.99 13.32
N TRP A 10 4.12 9.47 12.15
CA TRP A 10 4.44 10.81 11.68
C TRP A 10 3.93 11.92 12.60
N LYS A 11 2.76 11.75 13.23
CA LYS A 11 2.26 12.69 14.26
C LYS A 11 3.18 12.78 15.49
N LYS A 12 3.99 11.76 15.76
CA LYS A 12 4.99 11.74 16.84
C LYS A 12 6.38 12.19 16.38
N GLY A 13 6.56 12.52 15.10
CA GLY A 13 7.87 12.82 14.52
C GLY A 13 8.75 11.59 14.32
N GLU A 14 8.17 10.38 14.33
CA GLU A 14 8.90 9.13 14.15
C GLU A 14 9.00 8.75 12.65
N PRO A 15 10.11 8.14 12.21
CA PRO A 15 10.22 7.61 10.86
C PRO A 15 9.30 6.40 10.66
N ALA A 16 8.86 6.20 9.41
CA ALA A 16 8.14 5.00 8.98
C ALA A 16 8.96 4.28 7.90
N PHE A 17 9.25 3.00 8.10
CA PHE A 17 10.03 2.18 7.17
C PHE A 17 9.10 1.29 6.35
N GLY A 18 9.23 1.31 5.02
CA GLY A 18 8.36 0.54 4.14
C GLY A 18 9.10 -0.24 3.06
N ALA A 19 8.38 -1.19 2.46
CA ALA A 19 8.85 -1.98 1.34
C ALA A 19 8.07 -1.64 0.06
N TRP A 20 8.75 -1.69 -1.08
CA TRP A 20 8.18 -1.46 -2.40
C TRP A 20 7.93 -2.78 -3.13
N LEU A 21 6.73 -2.97 -3.64
CA LEU A 21 6.35 -4.16 -4.40
C LEU A 21 6.15 -3.81 -5.87
N ALA A 22 6.97 -4.42 -6.73
CA ALA A 22 6.85 -4.34 -8.18
C ALA A 22 6.35 -5.65 -8.83
N ILE A 23 6.29 -6.73 -8.05
CA ILE A 23 5.85 -8.06 -8.50
C ILE A 23 4.33 -8.17 -8.33
N PRO A 24 3.55 -8.45 -9.39
CA PRO A 24 2.10 -8.56 -9.34
C PRO A 24 1.64 -9.88 -8.70
N SER A 25 1.74 -9.96 -7.36
CA SER A 25 1.38 -11.17 -6.62
C SER A 25 0.89 -10.85 -5.21
N SER A 26 -0.37 -11.14 -4.94
CA SER A 26 -0.97 -11.03 -3.59
C SER A 26 -0.29 -11.94 -2.58
N PHE A 27 0.16 -13.13 -3.00
CA PHE A 27 0.92 -14.04 -2.15
C PHE A 27 2.25 -13.43 -1.68
N SER A 28 3.01 -12.82 -2.60
CA SER A 28 4.24 -12.11 -2.22
C SER A 28 3.95 -10.88 -1.35
N ALA A 29 2.83 -10.19 -1.60
CA ALA A 29 2.42 -9.03 -0.81
C ALA A 29 2.10 -9.44 0.64
N GLU A 30 1.39 -10.55 0.85
CA GLU A 30 1.09 -11.10 2.18
C GLU A 30 2.36 -11.45 2.95
N ILE A 31 3.30 -12.15 2.31
CA ILE A 31 4.59 -12.51 2.92
C ILE A 31 5.33 -11.25 3.35
N MET A 32 5.46 -10.27 2.46
CA MET A 32 6.17 -9.02 2.72
C MET A 32 5.48 -8.19 3.81
N ALA A 33 4.16 -8.17 3.84
CA ALA A 33 3.37 -7.45 4.84
C ALA A 33 3.49 -8.04 6.26
N ASN A 34 4.05 -9.25 6.40
CA ASN A 34 4.35 -9.88 7.69
C ASN A 34 5.83 -9.75 8.11
N GLN A 35 6.68 -9.03 7.37
CA GLN A 35 8.11 -8.87 7.70
C GLN A 35 8.40 -7.72 8.69
N GLY A 36 7.37 -7.08 9.24
CA GLY A 36 7.53 -6.00 10.23
C GLY A 36 7.74 -4.59 9.66
N PHE A 37 7.43 -4.38 8.37
CA PHE A 37 7.41 -3.04 7.78
C PHE A 37 6.21 -2.22 8.28
N ASP A 38 6.38 -0.91 8.42
CA ASP A 38 5.31 0.01 8.81
C ASP A 38 4.27 0.17 7.70
N TYR A 39 4.72 0.09 6.45
CA TYR A 39 3.88 0.12 5.27
C TYR A 39 4.44 -0.71 4.13
N ILE A 40 3.54 -1.14 3.26
CA ILE A 40 3.85 -1.79 1.99
C ILE A 40 3.30 -0.92 0.87
N CYS A 41 4.16 -0.53 -0.06
CA CYS A 41 3.78 0.30 -1.20
C CYS A 41 3.70 -0.56 -2.47
N ILE A 42 2.49 -0.66 -3.02
CA ILE A 42 2.24 -1.30 -4.32
C ILE A 42 2.60 -0.30 -5.42
N ASP A 43 3.49 -0.69 -6.32
CA ASP A 43 3.96 0.18 -7.39
C ASP A 43 3.17 -0.01 -8.69
N MET A 44 2.17 0.83 -8.91
CA MET A 44 1.40 0.84 -10.17
C MET A 44 2.03 1.74 -11.25
N GLN A 45 3.12 2.46 -10.95
CA GLN A 45 3.76 3.35 -11.91
C GLN A 45 4.86 2.66 -12.72
N HIS A 46 5.74 1.94 -12.03
CA HIS A 46 6.87 1.24 -12.66
C HIS A 46 6.88 -0.28 -12.39
N GLY A 47 5.99 -0.76 -11.52
CA GLY A 47 5.72 -2.18 -11.36
C GLY A 47 4.79 -2.70 -12.45
N MET A 48 4.70 -4.03 -12.56
CA MET A 48 3.81 -4.69 -13.53
C MET A 48 2.41 -4.94 -12.95
N ILE A 49 1.90 -4.00 -12.14
CA ILE A 49 0.70 -4.18 -11.32
C ILE A 49 -0.44 -3.33 -11.88
N ASP A 50 -1.49 -4.00 -12.34
CA ASP A 50 -2.73 -3.37 -12.76
C ASP A 50 -3.72 -3.16 -11.58
N TYR A 51 -4.87 -2.54 -11.85
CA TYR A 51 -5.87 -2.26 -10.82
C TYR A 51 -6.40 -3.53 -10.14
N GLN A 52 -6.79 -4.54 -10.92
CA GLN A 52 -7.35 -5.79 -10.36
C GLN A 52 -6.33 -6.52 -9.47
N THR A 53 -5.06 -6.54 -9.87
CA THR A 53 -4.00 -7.13 -9.06
C THR A 53 -3.68 -6.28 -7.84
N ALA A 54 -3.67 -4.95 -7.96
CA ALA A 54 -3.51 -4.06 -6.82
C ALA A 54 -4.60 -4.29 -5.77
N VAL A 55 -5.85 -4.50 -6.18
CA VAL A 55 -6.96 -4.81 -5.26
C VAL A 55 -6.70 -6.08 -4.46
N THR A 56 -6.25 -7.18 -5.09
CA THR A 56 -5.98 -8.43 -4.36
C THR A 56 -4.75 -8.30 -3.45
N MET A 57 -3.74 -7.53 -3.85
CA MET A 57 -2.60 -7.20 -3.00
C MET A 57 -3.00 -6.33 -1.81
N LEU A 58 -3.86 -5.32 -2.00
CA LEU A 58 -4.40 -4.48 -0.93
C LEU A 58 -5.21 -5.29 0.07
N GLN A 59 -6.01 -6.25 -0.40
CA GLN A 59 -6.75 -7.19 0.46
C GLN A 59 -5.79 -8.01 1.32
N ALA A 60 -4.72 -8.56 0.74
CA ALA A 60 -3.71 -9.33 1.46
C ALA A 60 -2.93 -8.49 2.49
N ILE A 61 -2.48 -7.28 2.13
CA ILE A 61 -1.80 -6.38 3.07
C ILE A 61 -2.76 -5.93 4.19
N SER A 62 -4.07 -5.87 3.90
CA SER A 62 -5.06 -5.39 4.86
C SER A 62 -5.35 -6.32 6.02
N THR A 63 -4.88 -7.57 5.96
CA THR A 63 -5.00 -8.54 7.06
C THR A 63 -3.82 -8.50 8.03
N THR A 64 -2.80 -7.67 7.80
CA THR A 64 -1.59 -7.58 8.64
C THR A 64 -1.50 -6.25 9.40
N ASP A 65 -0.40 -5.99 10.10
CA ASP A 65 -0.13 -4.70 10.77
C ASP A 65 0.43 -3.62 9.83
N ALA A 66 0.90 -4.00 8.64
CA ALA A 66 1.50 -3.07 7.68
C ALA A 66 0.43 -2.20 7.00
N THR A 67 0.68 -0.89 6.93
CA THR A 67 -0.26 0.06 6.30
C THR A 67 -0.20 -0.06 4.76
N PRO A 68 -1.32 -0.28 4.05
CA PRO A 68 -1.32 -0.43 2.60
C PRO A 68 -1.17 0.94 1.92
N PHE A 69 -0.12 1.08 1.12
CA PHE A 69 0.16 2.24 0.29
C PHE A 69 0.13 1.85 -1.19
N VAL A 70 -0.15 2.82 -2.05
CA VAL A 70 -0.08 2.65 -3.51
C VAL A 70 0.68 3.82 -4.11
N ARG A 71 1.67 3.55 -4.95
CA ARG A 71 2.21 4.54 -5.89
C ARG A 71 1.36 4.53 -7.14
N VAL A 72 0.62 5.61 -7.38
CA VAL A 72 -0.25 5.72 -8.56
C VAL A 72 0.57 6.02 -9.81
N PRO A 73 0.09 5.65 -11.02
CA PRO A 73 0.81 5.93 -12.27
C PRO A 73 1.09 7.42 -12.48
N TRP A 74 0.16 8.27 -12.07
CA TRP A 74 0.24 9.73 -12.21
C TRP A 74 -0.58 10.44 -11.15
N ASN A 75 -0.29 11.73 -10.90
CA ASN A 75 -1.06 12.60 -10.01
C ASN A 75 -2.39 13.02 -10.67
N GLU A 76 -3.28 12.04 -10.83
CA GLU A 76 -4.58 12.20 -11.46
C GLU A 76 -5.70 11.87 -10.46
N PRO A 77 -6.62 12.80 -10.18
CA PRO A 77 -7.66 12.60 -9.16
C PRO A 77 -8.49 11.34 -9.35
N GLY A 78 -8.84 10.98 -10.59
CA GLY A 78 -9.65 9.80 -10.88
C GLY A 78 -8.99 8.50 -10.41
N ILE A 79 -7.68 8.36 -10.64
CA ILE A 79 -6.92 7.18 -10.22
C ILE A 79 -6.73 7.18 -8.71
N ILE A 80 -6.38 8.34 -8.13
CA ILE A 80 -6.18 8.50 -6.69
C ILE A 80 -7.45 8.10 -5.92
N MET A 81 -8.61 8.66 -6.28
CA MET A 81 -9.89 8.35 -5.64
C MET A 81 -10.22 6.86 -5.76
N LYS A 82 -10.02 6.27 -6.94
CA LYS A 82 -10.27 4.85 -7.17
C LYS A 82 -9.40 3.95 -6.29
N MET A 83 -8.13 4.31 -6.06
CA MET A 83 -7.26 3.54 -5.18
C MET A 83 -7.60 3.73 -3.69
N LEU A 84 -8.07 4.91 -3.30
CA LEU A 84 -8.59 5.14 -1.94
C LEU A 84 -9.85 4.30 -1.69
N ASP A 85 -10.78 4.23 -2.65
CA ASP A 85 -11.97 3.36 -2.60
C ASP A 85 -11.60 1.87 -2.54
N ALA A 86 -10.50 1.47 -3.20
CA ALA A 86 -9.97 0.11 -3.16
C ALA A 86 -9.30 -0.26 -1.81
N GLY A 87 -9.16 0.70 -0.88
CA GLY A 87 -8.63 0.47 0.47
C GLY A 87 -7.18 0.90 0.69
N ALA A 88 -6.57 1.63 -0.25
CA ALA A 88 -5.27 2.26 0.00
C ALA A 88 -5.39 3.29 1.14
N MET A 89 -4.46 3.25 2.09
CA MET A 89 -4.43 4.15 3.25
C MET A 89 -3.38 5.27 3.10
N GLY A 90 -2.54 5.18 2.06
CA GLY A 90 -1.62 6.21 1.63
C GLY A 90 -1.39 6.13 0.12
N VAL A 91 -1.14 7.28 -0.50
CA VAL A 91 -0.87 7.41 -1.93
C VAL A 91 0.47 8.11 -2.13
N VAL A 92 1.29 7.56 -3.01
CA VAL A 92 2.57 8.13 -3.47
C VAL A 92 2.42 8.57 -4.92
#